data_AF-A0A652KGH7-F1
#
_entry.id   AF-A0A652KGH7-F1
#
_cell.length_a   1.000
_cell.length_b   1.000
_cell.length_c   1.000
_cell.angle_alpha   90.00
_cell.angle_beta   90.00
_cell.angle_gamma   90.00
#
_symmetry.space_group_name_H-M   'P 1'
#
loop_
_entity.id
_entity.type
_entity.pdbx_description
1 polymer ?
#
loop_
_entity_poly.entity_id
_entity_poly.type
_entity_poly.pdbx_seq_one_letter_code
_entity_poly.pdbx_strand_id
1 'polypeptide(L)'
;MDPEEARYDGPSLRGLAERLGSRLFPLGRTDADAPLAVDEEGRLFSVGAGGAWLHGGTVREGLLALTEGVRPVRLRGREWQWPLRTEPADLAAGVRAALVAVYVLHTHGVFGARTLRLRATTLRGIGVTVLEQDFRLRPGSLEGNAPSLVEAMETELSGLAQTSGSCELVLSVPAPRGTAAPLADVGCAVALGGPDGLALTLTAGAGASVGSPATALEGCVTAFDAWSAAL
;
A
#
# COMPACT_ATOMS: atom_id res chain seq x y z
N MET A 1 -6.32 33.76 10.92
CA MET A 1 -5.28 32.87 10.38
C MET A 1 -3.93 33.46 10.71
N ASP A 2 -3.32 33.01 11.80
CA ASP A 2 -1.99 33.43 12.24
C ASP A 2 -1.06 32.20 12.26
N PRO A 3 -0.05 32.12 11.37
CA PRO A 3 0.91 31.02 11.35
C PRO A 3 1.66 30.83 12.68
N GLU A 4 1.81 31.89 13.50
CA GLU A 4 2.46 31.77 14.81
C GLU A 4 1.65 30.90 15.77
N GLU A 5 0.33 30.83 15.62
CA GLU A 5 -0.54 30.04 16.49
C GLU A 5 -0.31 28.52 16.32
N ALA A 6 0.17 28.07 15.16
CA ALA A 6 0.44 26.66 14.88
C ALA A 6 1.94 26.29 14.96
N ARG A 7 2.81 27.22 15.36
CA ARG A 7 4.27 27.00 15.36
C ARG A 7 4.74 25.93 16.35
N TYR A 8 3.93 25.64 17.37
CA TYR A 8 4.25 24.66 18.42
C TYR A 8 3.71 23.25 18.14
N ASP A 9 2.92 23.05 17.07
CA ASP A 9 2.41 21.72 16.67
C ASP A 9 3.39 20.92 15.82
N GLY A 10 4.67 21.27 15.89
CA GLY A 10 5.76 20.66 15.12
C GLY A 10 5.73 19.12 15.08
N PRO A 11 5.47 18.39 16.19
CA PRO A 11 5.42 16.93 16.16
C PRO A 11 4.28 16.34 15.32
N SER A 12 3.06 16.89 15.42
CA SER A 12 1.89 16.34 14.72
C SER A 12 1.93 16.64 13.22
N LEU A 13 2.38 17.84 12.86
CA LEU A 13 2.60 18.24 11.47
C LEU A 13 3.78 17.47 10.87
N ARG A 14 4.88 17.25 11.59
CA ARG A 14 5.98 16.42 11.10
C ARG A 14 5.53 15.00 10.80
N GLY A 15 4.76 14.36 11.69
CA GLY A 15 4.25 13.02 11.46
C GLY A 15 3.28 12.94 10.27
N LEU A 16 2.53 14.02 9.98
CA LEU A 16 1.73 14.08 8.75
C LEU A 16 2.61 14.28 7.51
N ALA A 17 3.60 15.17 7.57
CA ALA A 17 4.54 15.42 6.48
C ALA A 17 5.28 14.14 6.06
N GLU A 18 5.75 13.35 7.02
CA GLU A 18 6.41 12.06 6.78
C GLU A 18 5.48 11.07 6.03
N ARG A 19 4.22 10.97 6.45
CA ARG A 19 3.23 10.10 5.78
C ARG A 19 2.85 10.58 4.39
N LEU A 20 2.77 11.90 4.17
CA LEU A 20 2.44 12.48 2.87
C LEU A 20 3.64 12.46 1.92
N GLY A 21 4.87 12.39 2.44
CA GLY A 21 6.10 12.56 1.66
C GLY A 21 6.32 13.99 1.17
N SER A 22 5.68 14.98 1.78
CA SER A 22 5.71 16.38 1.38
C SER A 22 5.88 17.30 2.59
N ARG A 23 6.55 18.43 2.42
CA ARG A 23 6.76 19.38 3.53
C ARG A 23 5.45 20.08 3.88
N LEU A 24 5.23 20.32 5.17
CA LEU A 24 4.07 21.06 5.66
C LEU A 24 4.48 22.40 6.26
N PHE A 25 3.75 23.44 5.87
CA PHE A 25 3.93 24.82 6.31
C PHE A 25 2.71 25.24 7.13
N PRO A 26 2.87 25.59 8.42
CA PRO A 26 1.77 26.04 9.26
C PRO A 26 1.09 27.28 8.66
N LEU A 27 -0.24 27.30 8.68
CA LEU A 27 -1.06 28.44 8.21
C LEU A 27 -1.83 29.10 9.37
N GLY A 28 -2.08 28.35 10.45
CA GLY A 28 -2.79 28.83 11.64
C GLY A 28 -3.56 27.70 12.28
N ARG A 29 -4.68 28.01 12.95
CA ARG A 29 -5.55 27.02 13.60
C ARG A 29 -7.00 27.18 13.14
N THR A 30 -7.79 26.12 13.28
CA THR A 30 -9.26 26.19 13.17
C THR A 30 -9.87 26.69 14.49
N ASP A 31 -11.15 27.06 14.47
CA ASP A 31 -11.92 27.40 15.68
C ASP A 31 -12.01 26.24 16.69
N ALA A 32 -11.82 25.00 16.22
CA ALA A 32 -11.74 23.80 17.04
C ALA A 32 -10.32 23.53 17.58
N ASP A 33 -9.44 24.53 17.52
CA ASP A 33 -8.06 24.47 17.98
C ASP A 33 -7.23 23.38 17.25
N ALA A 34 -7.54 23.08 15.98
CA ALA A 34 -6.77 22.13 15.19
C ALA A 34 -5.74 22.88 14.32
N PRO A 35 -4.44 22.54 14.36
CA PRO A 35 -3.45 23.12 13.46
C PRO A 35 -3.83 22.92 11.99
N LEU A 36 -3.73 24.00 11.22
CA LEU A 36 -3.86 24.06 9.78
C LEU A 36 -2.48 24.19 9.14
N ALA A 37 -2.23 23.41 8.10
CA ALA A 37 -1.00 23.47 7.34
C ALA A 37 -1.26 23.28 5.84
N VAL A 38 -0.36 23.82 5.04
CA VAL A 38 -0.36 23.71 3.59
C VAL A 38 0.88 22.93 3.16
N ASP A 39 0.75 22.08 2.16
CA ASP A 39 1.90 21.37 1.60
C ASP A 39 2.50 22.05 0.37
N GLU A 40 3.53 21.44 -0.21
CA GLU A 40 4.22 21.97 -1.39
C GLU A 40 3.33 22.01 -2.64
N GLU A 41 2.28 21.19 -2.67
CA GLU A 41 1.28 21.14 -3.72
C GLU A 41 0.14 22.15 -3.51
N GLY A 42 0.16 22.89 -2.39
CA GLY A 42 -0.85 23.88 -2.04
C GLY A 42 -2.14 23.31 -1.43
N ARG A 43 -2.15 22.03 -1.05
CA ARG A 43 -3.30 21.37 -0.42
C ARG A 43 -3.42 21.81 1.05
N LEU A 44 -4.64 22.07 1.51
CA LEU A 44 -4.88 22.50 2.89
C LEU A 44 -5.28 21.32 3.78
N PHE A 45 -4.55 21.13 4.89
CA PHE A 45 -4.80 20.07 5.85
C PHE A 45 -5.07 20.61 7.25
N SER A 46 -5.81 19.84 8.05
CA SER A 46 -5.77 19.97 9.51
C SER A 46 -5.39 18.66 10.19
N VAL A 47 -4.81 18.76 11.38
CA VAL A 47 -4.50 17.60 12.23
C VAL A 47 -5.12 17.81 13.60
N GLY A 48 -5.89 16.85 14.08
CA GLY A 48 -6.49 16.91 15.42
C GLY A 48 -6.61 15.52 16.05
N ALA A 49 -7.34 15.43 17.17
CA ALA A 49 -7.53 14.17 17.90
C ALA A 49 -8.13 13.03 17.05
N GLY A 50 -8.91 13.38 16.01
CA GLY A 50 -9.51 12.42 15.06
C GLY A 50 -8.58 11.97 13.91
N GLY A 51 -7.34 12.45 13.87
CA GLY A 51 -6.39 12.24 12.78
C GLY A 51 -6.27 13.45 11.85
N ALA A 52 -5.78 13.20 10.64
CA ALA A 52 -5.53 14.22 9.64
C ALA A 52 -6.67 14.30 8.60
N TRP A 53 -6.91 15.51 8.10
CA TRP A 53 -8.01 15.83 7.20
C TRP A 53 -7.54 16.74 6.08
N LEU A 54 -8.04 16.52 4.86
CA LEU A 54 -7.87 17.40 3.70
C LEU A 54 -9.10 18.30 3.58
N HIS A 55 -8.89 19.61 3.56
CA HIS A 55 -9.95 20.62 3.37
C HIS A 55 -10.15 20.99 1.90
N GLY A 56 -9.08 20.95 1.10
CA GLY A 56 -9.16 21.27 -0.33
C GLY A 56 -7.87 20.94 -1.07
N GLY A 57 -8.00 20.73 -2.39
CA GLY A 57 -6.86 20.48 -3.28
C GLY A 57 -5.98 21.73 -3.45
N THR A 58 -6.53 22.90 -3.14
CA THR A 58 -5.80 24.17 -3.02
C THR A 58 -6.14 24.89 -1.72
N VAL A 59 -5.28 25.82 -1.31
CA VAL A 59 -5.53 26.71 -0.15
C VAL A 59 -6.85 27.44 -0.30
N ARG A 60 -7.14 27.97 -1.49
CA ARG A 60 -8.38 28.70 -1.76
C ARG A 60 -9.59 27.80 -1.57
N GLU A 61 -9.58 26.61 -2.16
CA GLU A 61 -10.67 25.64 -2.00
C GLU A 61 -10.87 25.25 -0.53
N GLY A 62 -9.78 24.98 0.19
CA GLY A 62 -9.85 24.59 1.59
C GLY A 62 -10.38 25.71 2.50
N LEU A 63 -9.99 26.96 2.27
CA LEU A 63 -10.51 28.10 3.02
C LEU A 63 -12.00 28.34 2.71
N LEU A 64 -12.41 28.22 1.45
CA LEU A 64 -13.82 28.30 1.07
C LEU A 64 -14.63 27.18 1.74
N ALA A 65 -14.15 25.95 1.69
CA ALA A 65 -14.77 24.79 2.33
C ALA A 65 -14.95 25.00 3.84
N LEU A 66 -13.96 25.58 4.52
CA LEU A 66 -14.06 25.94 5.94
C LEU A 66 -15.15 26.99 6.19
N THR A 67 -15.21 28.05 5.37
CA THR A 67 -16.24 29.11 5.52
C THR A 67 -17.66 28.63 5.20
N GLU A 68 -17.79 27.68 4.29
CA GLU A 68 -19.07 27.11 3.86
C GLU A 68 -19.52 25.93 4.75
N GLY A 69 -18.70 25.51 5.72
CA GLY A 69 -18.97 24.36 6.58
C GLY A 69 -18.96 23.02 5.84
N VAL A 70 -18.24 22.94 4.72
CA VAL A 70 -18.09 21.70 3.95
C VAL A 70 -17.24 20.71 4.74
N ARG A 71 -17.71 19.46 4.82
CA ARG A 71 -17.03 18.41 5.58
C ARG A 71 -15.69 18.03 4.92
N PRO A 72 -14.57 18.09 5.64
CA PRO A 72 -13.27 17.72 5.08
C PRO A 72 -13.14 16.20 4.89
N VAL A 73 -12.20 15.81 4.03
CA VAL A 73 -11.92 14.40 3.71
C VAL A 73 -10.92 13.82 4.71
N ARG A 74 -11.28 12.72 5.37
CA ARG A 74 -10.39 12.04 6.32
C ARG A 74 -9.25 11.34 5.59
N LEU A 75 -8.02 11.57 6.01
CA LEU A 75 -6.87 10.77 5.59
C LEU A 75 -6.85 9.48 6.42
N ARG A 76 -7.07 8.35 5.74
CA ARG A 76 -7.05 7.02 6.35
C ARG A 76 -6.34 6.03 5.44
N GLY A 77 -5.74 5.01 6.04
CA GLY A 77 -5.28 3.87 5.28
C GLY A 77 -6.45 3.17 4.58
N ARG A 78 -6.15 2.50 3.49
CA ARG A 78 -7.12 1.74 2.71
C ARG A 78 -6.58 0.34 2.48
N GLU A 79 -7.51 -0.60 2.39
CA GLU A 79 -7.24 -2.00 2.12
C GLU A 79 -8.30 -2.48 1.13
N TRP A 80 -7.83 -3.20 0.13
CA TRP A 80 -8.63 -3.85 -0.89
C TRP A 80 -8.21 -5.30 -0.96
N GLN A 81 -9.18 -6.21 -1.09
CA GLN A 81 -8.93 -7.64 -1.15
C GLN A 81 -9.75 -8.25 -2.29
N TRP A 82 -9.10 -9.08 -3.10
CA TRP A 82 -9.70 -9.81 -4.20
C TRP A 82 -9.51 -11.32 -3.97
N PRO A 83 -10.60 -12.08 -3.73
CA PRO A 83 -10.51 -13.54 -3.74
C PRO A 83 -10.26 -14.02 -5.17
N LEU A 84 -9.24 -14.86 -5.36
CA LEU A 84 -8.81 -15.33 -6.67
C LEU A 84 -9.31 -16.76 -6.89
N ARG A 85 -10.23 -16.92 -7.84
CA ARG A 85 -10.89 -18.20 -8.13
C ARG A 85 -10.16 -18.96 -9.23
N THR A 86 -8.98 -19.47 -8.93
CA THR A 86 -8.16 -20.26 -9.87
C THR A 86 -8.03 -21.69 -9.36
N GLU A 87 -8.11 -22.64 -10.28
CA GLU A 87 -7.88 -24.08 -10.02
C GLU A 87 -6.75 -24.61 -10.91
N PRO A 88 -5.68 -25.18 -10.33
CA PRO A 88 -5.43 -25.35 -8.89
C PRO A 88 -5.02 -24.03 -8.20
N ALA A 89 -5.40 -23.89 -6.92
CA ALA A 89 -4.97 -22.80 -6.04
C ALA A 89 -3.63 -23.11 -5.36
N ASP A 90 -2.58 -23.31 -6.17
CA ASP A 90 -1.25 -23.72 -5.73
C ASP A 90 -0.23 -22.55 -5.66
N LEU A 91 1.01 -22.88 -5.30
CA LEU A 91 2.11 -21.89 -5.27
C LEU A 91 2.35 -21.27 -6.64
N ALA A 92 2.19 -22.01 -7.74
CA ALA A 92 2.37 -21.48 -9.08
C ALA A 92 1.29 -20.44 -9.42
N ALA A 93 0.04 -20.67 -9.03
CA ALA A 93 -1.03 -19.69 -9.11
C ALA A 93 -0.73 -18.44 -8.26
N GLY A 94 -0.24 -18.65 -7.03
CA GLY A 94 0.20 -17.56 -6.16
C GLY A 94 1.31 -16.70 -6.76
N VAL A 95 2.35 -17.33 -7.34
CA VAL A 95 3.46 -16.63 -7.99
C VAL A 95 2.97 -15.86 -9.22
N ARG A 96 2.09 -16.45 -10.06
CA ARG A 96 1.48 -15.73 -11.19
C ARG A 96 0.70 -14.51 -10.73
N ALA A 97 -0.13 -14.64 -9.70
CA ALA A 97 -0.87 -13.52 -9.10
C ALA A 97 0.07 -12.42 -8.58
N ALA A 98 1.15 -12.79 -7.89
CA ALA A 98 2.14 -11.84 -7.39
C ALA A 98 2.89 -11.11 -8.53
N LEU A 99 3.15 -11.79 -9.65
CA LEU A 99 3.74 -11.19 -10.84
C LEU A 99 2.77 -10.24 -11.56
N VAL A 100 1.47 -10.54 -11.58
CA VAL A 100 0.44 -9.60 -12.04
C VAL A 100 0.45 -8.36 -11.14
N ALA A 101 0.56 -8.53 -9.82
CA ALA A 101 0.69 -7.40 -8.90
C ALA A 101 1.94 -6.54 -9.19
N VAL A 102 3.09 -7.15 -9.43
CA VAL A 102 4.32 -6.45 -9.87
C VAL A 102 4.05 -5.63 -11.14
N TYR A 103 3.39 -6.24 -12.14
CA TYR A 103 3.06 -5.58 -13.39
C TYR A 103 2.13 -4.37 -13.19
N VAL A 104 1.04 -4.54 -12.43
CA VAL A 104 0.04 -3.50 -12.19
C VAL A 104 0.65 -2.32 -11.43
N LEU A 105 1.38 -2.58 -10.34
CA LEU A 105 2.05 -1.53 -9.55
C LEU A 105 3.06 -0.74 -10.40
N HIS A 106 3.78 -1.42 -11.29
CA HIS A 106 4.72 -0.75 -12.20
C HIS A 106 3.98 0.11 -13.23
N THR A 107 2.95 -0.46 -13.87
CA THR A 107 2.21 0.18 -14.98
C THR A 107 1.51 1.46 -14.53
N HIS A 108 0.97 1.48 -13.31
CA HIS A 108 0.31 2.66 -12.75
C HIS A 108 1.25 3.58 -11.97
N GLY A 109 2.57 3.36 -12.04
CA GLY A 109 3.56 4.27 -11.47
C GLY A 109 3.65 4.28 -9.95
N VAL A 110 3.20 3.21 -9.27
CA VAL A 110 3.34 3.07 -7.82
C VAL A 110 4.80 2.77 -7.46
N PHE A 111 5.35 1.68 -7.97
CA PHE A 111 6.81 1.41 -7.97
C PHE A 111 7.16 0.21 -8.86
N GLY A 112 8.44 0.11 -9.25
CA GLY A 112 8.98 -1.02 -10.00
C GLY A 112 9.66 -2.04 -9.09
N ALA A 113 8.90 -3.00 -8.56
CA ALA A 113 9.45 -4.05 -7.71
C ALA A 113 10.43 -4.96 -8.48
N ARG A 114 11.49 -5.40 -7.79
CA ARG A 114 12.55 -6.28 -8.36
C ARG A 114 12.69 -7.59 -7.59
N THR A 115 11.89 -7.77 -6.56
CA THR A 115 11.89 -8.95 -5.68
C THR A 115 10.46 -9.31 -5.31
N LEU A 116 10.22 -10.59 -5.09
CA LEU A 116 9.07 -11.09 -4.35
C LEU A 116 9.56 -11.60 -3.00
N ARG A 117 8.83 -11.30 -1.92
CA ARG A 117 9.11 -11.88 -0.61
C ARG A 117 8.16 -13.02 -0.35
N LEU A 118 8.68 -14.21 -0.10
CA LEU A 118 7.89 -15.32 0.39
C LEU A 118 8.02 -15.38 1.92
N ARG A 119 6.87 -15.40 2.59
CA ARG A 119 6.75 -15.76 3.99
C ARG A 119 5.95 -17.05 4.12
N ALA A 120 6.47 -18.02 4.85
CA ALA A 120 5.79 -19.27 5.16
C ALA A 120 5.58 -19.39 6.67
N THR A 121 4.34 -19.63 7.07
CA THR A 121 3.96 -19.84 8.46
C THR A 121 3.43 -21.26 8.62
N THR A 122 4.02 -22.01 9.56
CA THR A 122 3.49 -23.34 9.94
C THR A 122 2.12 -23.17 10.57
N LEU A 123 1.20 -24.13 10.39
CA LEU A 123 -0.15 -24.13 10.99
C LEU A 123 -0.97 -22.84 10.76
N ARG A 124 -1.94 -22.93 9.84
CA ARG A 124 -2.88 -21.86 9.43
C ARG A 124 -3.25 -20.92 10.60
N GLY A 125 -2.74 -19.68 10.56
CA GLY A 125 -3.11 -18.58 11.48
C GLY A 125 -2.45 -18.50 12.86
N ILE A 126 -1.70 -19.50 13.36
CA ILE A 126 -1.15 -19.47 14.75
C ILE A 126 0.29 -19.96 14.86
N GLY A 127 0.84 -20.63 13.85
CA GLY A 127 2.19 -21.19 13.99
C GLY A 127 3.32 -20.20 13.70
N VAL A 128 4.53 -20.76 13.68
CA VAL A 128 5.77 -20.00 13.62
C VAL A 128 6.13 -19.73 12.17
N THR A 129 6.61 -18.51 11.88
CA THR A 129 7.25 -18.19 10.59
C THR A 129 8.49 -19.07 10.42
N VAL A 130 8.46 -19.99 9.47
CA VAL A 130 9.58 -20.91 9.18
C VAL A 130 10.44 -20.44 8.02
N LEU A 131 9.89 -19.59 7.16
CA LEU A 131 10.62 -18.99 6.04
C LEU A 131 10.19 -17.52 5.89
N GLU A 132 11.16 -16.63 5.73
CA GLU A 132 10.94 -15.28 5.23
C GLU A 132 12.14 -14.89 4.36
N GLN A 133 11.96 -14.89 3.04
CA GLN A 133 13.06 -14.73 2.09
C GLN A 133 12.66 -13.94 0.84
N ASP A 134 13.59 -13.14 0.34
CA ASP A 134 13.44 -12.36 -0.89
C ASP A 134 13.97 -13.14 -2.10
N PHE A 135 13.15 -13.26 -3.14
CA PHE A 135 13.44 -13.89 -4.42
C PHE A 135 13.53 -12.81 -5.51
N ARG A 136 14.67 -12.71 -6.19
CA ARG A 136 14.91 -11.68 -7.22
C ARG A 136 14.23 -12.03 -8.54
N LEU A 137 13.59 -11.02 -9.14
CA LEU A 137 13.10 -11.08 -10.51
C LEU A 137 14.29 -10.95 -11.47
N ARG A 138 14.42 -11.92 -12.38
CA ARG A 138 15.40 -11.90 -13.46
C ARG A 138 14.95 -10.91 -14.55
N PRO A 139 15.90 -10.28 -15.27
CA PRO A 139 15.56 -9.51 -16.46
C PRO A 139 14.77 -10.33 -17.48
N GLY A 140 13.81 -9.72 -18.16
CA GLY A 140 12.95 -10.36 -19.16
C GLY A 140 11.47 -10.26 -18.82
N SER A 141 10.65 -11.11 -19.45
CA SER A 141 9.20 -11.17 -19.19
C SER A 141 8.91 -11.66 -17.76
N LEU A 142 7.90 -11.08 -17.13
CA LEU A 142 7.41 -11.56 -15.82
C LEU A 142 6.87 -13.00 -15.92
N GLU A 143 6.16 -13.34 -16.99
CA GLU A 143 5.66 -14.71 -17.22
C GLU A 143 6.80 -15.73 -17.26
N GLY A 144 7.88 -15.43 -17.99
CA GLY A 144 9.08 -16.27 -18.03
C GLY A 144 9.84 -16.39 -16.69
N ASN A 145 9.58 -15.50 -15.72
CA ASN A 145 10.15 -15.63 -14.38
C ASN A 145 9.39 -16.66 -13.51
N ALA A 146 8.11 -16.92 -13.78
CA ALA A 146 7.26 -17.70 -12.89
C ALA A 146 7.80 -19.11 -12.62
N PRO A 147 8.22 -19.92 -13.61
CA PRO A 147 8.70 -21.28 -13.35
C PRO A 147 9.94 -21.31 -12.45
N SER A 148 10.92 -20.44 -12.71
CA SER A 148 12.15 -20.38 -11.89
C SER A 148 11.91 -19.87 -10.48
N LEU A 149 10.91 -19.00 -10.27
CA LEU A 149 10.54 -18.54 -8.93
C LEU A 149 9.85 -19.66 -8.15
N VAL A 150 8.92 -20.39 -8.77
CA VAL A 150 8.25 -21.54 -8.15
C VAL A 150 9.28 -22.59 -7.75
N GLU A 151 10.15 -23.00 -8.67
CA GLU A 151 11.20 -23.99 -8.40
C GLU A 151 12.12 -23.57 -7.24
N ALA A 152 12.56 -22.31 -7.22
CA ALA A 152 13.39 -21.79 -6.13
C ALA A 152 12.65 -21.78 -4.78
N MET A 153 11.39 -21.34 -4.75
CA MET A 153 10.58 -21.30 -3.54
C MET A 153 10.27 -22.71 -3.01
N GLU A 154 9.95 -23.66 -3.89
CA GLU A 154 9.73 -25.06 -3.51
C GLU A 154 11.01 -25.71 -2.98
N THR A 155 12.16 -25.36 -3.56
CA THR A 155 13.46 -25.83 -3.07
C THR A 155 13.73 -25.36 -1.63
N GLU A 156 13.47 -24.08 -1.33
CA GLU A 156 13.65 -23.53 0.03
C GLU A 156 12.66 -24.17 1.02
N LEU A 157 11.39 -24.32 0.63
CA LEU A 157 10.38 -25.00 1.47
C LEU A 157 10.77 -26.46 1.74
N SER A 158 11.22 -27.19 0.72
CA SER A 158 11.63 -28.59 0.84
C SER A 158 12.86 -28.74 1.74
N GLY A 159 13.81 -27.80 1.68
CA GLY A 159 14.97 -27.75 2.57
C GLY A 159 14.60 -27.61 4.06
N LEU A 160 13.41 -27.07 4.34
CA LEU A 160 12.82 -26.95 5.69
C LEU A 160 11.83 -28.08 6.03
N ALA A 161 11.79 -29.13 5.21
CA ALA A 161 10.82 -30.23 5.30
C ALA A 161 9.35 -29.74 5.28
N GLN A 162 9.08 -28.65 4.58
CA GLN A 162 7.74 -28.10 4.36
C GLN A 162 7.31 -28.30 2.91
N THR A 163 5.99 -28.24 2.69
CA THR A 163 5.39 -28.18 1.35
C THR A 163 4.49 -26.96 1.25
N SER A 164 4.20 -26.50 0.03
CA SER A 164 3.28 -25.38 -0.19
C SER A 164 1.88 -25.62 0.36
N GLY A 165 1.44 -26.88 0.46
CA GLY A 165 0.15 -27.26 1.05
C GLY A 165 0.14 -27.41 2.58
N SER A 166 1.31 -27.51 3.23
CA SER A 166 1.41 -27.66 4.69
C SER A 166 1.54 -26.34 5.45
N CYS A 167 1.72 -25.23 4.73
CA CYS A 167 1.91 -23.90 5.28
C CYS A 167 0.85 -22.91 4.79
N GLU A 168 0.66 -21.86 5.55
CA GLU A 168 0.09 -20.62 5.03
C GLU A 168 1.23 -19.81 4.41
N LEU A 169 1.11 -19.47 3.13
CA LEU A 169 2.14 -18.71 2.42
C LEU A 169 1.61 -17.32 2.07
N VAL A 170 2.50 -16.34 2.19
CA VAL A 170 2.24 -14.95 1.78
C VAL A 170 3.37 -14.51 0.84
N LEU A 171 3.00 -14.15 -0.39
CA LEU A 171 3.88 -13.59 -1.40
C LEU A 171 3.69 -12.08 -1.45
N SER A 172 4.61 -11.33 -0.88
CA SER A 172 4.55 -9.86 -0.86
C SER A 172 5.40 -9.26 -1.98
N VAL A 173 4.95 -8.12 -2.50
CA VAL A 173 5.67 -7.29 -3.46
C VAL A 173 6.25 -6.07 -2.71
N PRO A 174 7.48 -6.16 -2.16
CA PRO A 174 8.05 -5.08 -1.37
C PRO A 174 8.37 -3.86 -2.24
N ALA A 175 8.09 -2.67 -1.69
CA ALA A 175 8.54 -1.42 -2.28
C ALA A 175 10.08 -1.41 -2.38
N PRO A 176 10.67 -1.02 -3.53
CA PRO A 176 12.10 -0.85 -3.67
C PRO A 176 12.68 0.10 -2.62
N ARG A 177 13.92 -0.14 -2.20
CA ARG A 177 14.64 0.80 -1.33
C ARG A 177 14.70 2.18 -2.00
N GLY A 178 14.35 3.22 -1.26
CA GLY A 178 14.30 4.59 -1.77
C GLY A 178 12.98 4.99 -2.42
N THR A 179 11.96 4.12 -2.44
CA THR A 179 10.59 4.55 -2.76
C THR A 179 10.19 5.62 -1.75
N ALA A 180 9.81 6.80 -2.24
CA ALA A 180 9.41 7.91 -1.39
C ALA A 180 7.99 7.71 -0.86
N ALA A 181 7.71 8.27 0.30
CA ALA A 181 6.33 8.46 0.74
C ALA A 181 5.56 9.32 -0.29
N PRO A 182 4.25 9.10 -0.44
CA PRO A 182 3.43 8.15 0.34
C PRO A 182 3.38 6.73 -0.26
N LEU A 183 4.02 6.50 -1.41
CA LEU A 183 3.99 5.22 -2.12
C LEU A 183 4.82 4.14 -1.43
N ALA A 184 5.79 4.54 -0.58
CA ALA A 184 6.54 3.63 0.28
C ALA A 184 5.66 2.80 1.24
N ASP A 185 4.50 3.35 1.62
CA ASP A 185 3.53 2.71 2.52
C ASP A 185 2.49 1.86 1.77
N VAL A 186 2.67 1.65 0.46
CA VAL A 186 1.81 0.76 -0.33
C VAL A 186 2.34 -0.67 -0.21
N GLY A 187 1.48 -1.57 0.26
CA GLY A 187 1.75 -3.00 0.33
C GLY A 187 0.89 -3.75 -0.68
N CYS A 188 1.44 -4.78 -1.31
CA CYS A 188 0.65 -5.72 -2.09
C CYS A 188 1.13 -7.14 -1.80
N ALA A 189 0.19 -8.04 -1.52
CA ALA A 189 0.49 -9.40 -1.13
C ALA A 189 -0.54 -10.39 -1.67
N VAL A 190 -0.10 -11.61 -1.93
CA VAL A 190 -0.96 -12.75 -2.27
C VAL A 190 -0.85 -13.77 -1.15
N ALA A 191 -1.97 -14.09 -0.51
CA ALA A 191 -2.06 -15.13 0.51
C ALA A 191 -2.59 -16.43 -0.10
N LEU A 192 -2.06 -17.57 0.33
CA LEU A 192 -2.49 -18.92 -0.05
C LEU A 192 -2.42 -19.88 1.13
N GLY A 193 -3.33 -20.85 1.14
CA GLY A 193 -3.46 -21.84 2.22
C GLY A 193 -4.18 -21.32 3.47
N GLY A 194 -4.64 -20.06 3.47
CA GLY A 194 -5.45 -19.47 4.51
C GLY A 194 -6.93 -19.87 4.44
N PRO A 195 -7.78 -19.38 5.38
CA PRO A 195 -9.22 -19.64 5.37
C PRO A 195 -9.91 -19.10 4.10
N ASP A 196 -9.38 -18.02 3.54
CA ASP A 196 -9.91 -17.36 2.33
C ASP A 196 -9.39 -17.97 1.02
N GLY A 197 -8.64 -19.07 1.09
CA GLY A 197 -8.03 -19.71 -0.07
C GLY A 197 -6.89 -18.87 -0.66
N LEU A 198 -6.96 -18.56 -1.95
CA LEU A 198 -6.03 -17.68 -2.65
C LEU A 198 -6.64 -16.28 -2.74
N ALA A 199 -5.96 -15.26 -2.19
CA ALA A 199 -6.44 -13.88 -2.21
C ALA A 199 -5.29 -12.90 -2.48
N LEU A 200 -5.58 -11.85 -3.26
CA LEU A 200 -4.70 -10.69 -3.44
C LEU A 200 -5.18 -9.57 -2.51
N THR A 201 -4.26 -8.93 -1.80
CA THR A 201 -4.53 -7.75 -0.98
C THR A 201 -3.64 -6.59 -1.43
N LEU A 202 -4.23 -5.41 -1.58
CA LEU A 202 -3.54 -4.14 -1.75
C LEU A 202 -3.83 -3.28 -0.51
N THR A 203 -2.80 -2.75 0.12
CA THR A 203 -2.90 -1.81 1.24
C THR A 203 -2.20 -0.51 0.89
N ALA A 204 -2.72 0.59 1.41
CA ALA A 204 -2.13 1.90 1.23
C ALA A 204 -2.19 2.71 2.52
N GLY A 205 -1.09 3.37 2.86
CA GLY A 205 -1.03 4.34 3.94
C GLY A 205 -1.93 5.56 3.71
N ALA A 206 -2.21 6.30 4.78
CA ALA A 206 -3.10 7.45 4.74
C ALA A 206 -2.64 8.57 3.79
N GLY A 207 -1.33 8.71 3.58
CA GLY A 207 -0.79 9.72 2.66
C GLY A 207 -1.08 9.44 1.19
N ALA A 208 -1.32 8.17 0.84
CA ALA A 208 -1.64 7.77 -0.54
C ALA A 208 -3.15 7.90 -0.86
N SER A 209 -3.96 8.37 0.08
CA SER A 209 -5.40 8.57 -0.11
C SER A 209 -5.78 9.85 -0.86
N VAL A 210 -4.81 10.71 -1.21
CA VAL A 210 -5.06 12.00 -1.87
C VAL A 210 -4.02 12.31 -2.95
N GLY A 211 -4.36 13.18 -3.91
CA GLY A 211 -3.46 13.63 -4.96
C GLY A 211 -3.09 12.55 -5.98
N SER A 212 -1.93 12.71 -6.64
CA SER A 212 -1.46 11.76 -7.66
C SER A 212 -1.26 10.32 -7.16
N PRO A 213 -0.82 10.06 -5.91
CA PRO A 213 -0.77 8.70 -5.37
C PRO A 213 -2.14 8.00 -5.32
N ALA A 214 -3.20 8.75 -4.99
CA ALA A 214 -4.55 8.19 -4.98
C ALA A 214 -5.01 7.78 -6.37
N THR A 215 -4.74 8.61 -7.38
CA THR A 215 -5.04 8.31 -8.79
C THR A 215 -4.28 7.07 -9.28
N ALA A 216 -3.00 6.93 -8.89
CA ALA A 216 -2.21 5.74 -9.21
C ALA A 216 -2.84 4.47 -8.59
N LEU A 217 -3.26 4.55 -7.32
CA LEU A 217 -3.93 3.43 -6.64
C LEU A 217 -5.29 3.09 -7.21
N GLU A 218 -6.10 4.08 -7.62
CA GLU A 218 -7.37 3.85 -8.32
C GLU A 218 -7.16 3.12 -9.65
N GLY A 219 -6.08 3.44 -10.37
CA GLY A 219 -5.64 2.68 -11.53
C GLY A 219 -5.34 1.22 -11.21
N CYS A 220 -4.55 0.98 -10.15
CA CYS A 220 -4.26 -0.39 -9.69
C CYS A 220 -5.53 -1.16 -9.30
N VAL A 221 -6.43 -0.54 -8.53
CA VAL A 221 -7.69 -1.15 -8.10
C VAL A 221 -8.53 -1.54 -9.31
N THR A 222 -8.68 -0.63 -10.28
CA THR A 222 -9.43 -0.89 -11.52
C THR A 222 -8.82 -2.04 -12.32
N ALA A 223 -7.49 -2.11 -12.39
CA ALA A 223 -6.79 -3.20 -13.07
C ALA A 223 -6.97 -4.55 -12.37
N PHE A 224 -6.92 -4.58 -11.03
CA PHE A 224 -7.17 -5.81 -10.25
C PHE A 224 -8.63 -6.24 -10.29
N ASP A 225 -9.58 -5.31 -10.28
CA ASP A 225 -11.00 -5.63 -10.49
C ASP A 225 -11.22 -6.31 -11.84
N ALA A 226 -10.67 -5.73 -12.92
CA ALA A 226 -10.78 -6.30 -14.25
C ALA A 226 -10.10 -7.67 -14.38
N TRP A 227 -8.91 -7.82 -13.80
CA TRP A 227 -8.16 -9.08 -13.85
C TRP A 227 -8.83 -10.19 -13.01
N SER A 228 -9.23 -9.88 -11.78
CA SER A 228 -9.87 -10.86 -10.89
C SER A 228 -11.22 -11.34 -11.42
N ALA A 229 -11.97 -10.49 -12.13
CA ALA A 229 -13.21 -10.87 -12.80
C ALA A 229 -13.00 -11.79 -14.02
N ALA A 230 -11.76 -11.87 -14.54
CA ALA A 230 -11.41 -12.68 -15.70
C ALA A 230 -10.83 -14.07 -15.33
N LEU A 231 -10.63 -14.35 -14.04
CA LEU A 231 -10.20 -15.64 -13.49
C LEU A 231 -11.39 -16.60 -13.34
#